data_AF-A0A535VVL4-F1
#
_entry.id   AF-A0A535VVL4-F1
#
_cell.length_a   1.000
_cell.length_b   1.000
_cell.length_c   1.000
_cell.angle_alpha   90.00
_cell.angle_beta   90.00
_cell.angle_gamma   90.00
#
_symmetry.space_group_name_H-M   'P 1'
#
loop_
_entity.id
_entity.type
_entity.pdbx_description
1 polymer ?
#
loop_
_entity_poly.entity_id
_entity_poly.type
_entity_poly.pdbx_seq_one_letter_code
_entity_poly.pdbx_strand_id
1 'polypeptide(L)'
;MNMESPSAGLAVQELEAGPEQWIVLYVPADTGVELDPSSIFREIAEDAAKRARDGQMIASMHSMPLRHAGVYVGRTGSGFETRVAIVVVYTMKG
;
A
#
# COMPACT_ATOMS: atom_id res chain seq x y z
N MET A 1 20.95 -3.99 -16.70
CA MET A 1 20.13 -2.79 -16.98
C MET A 1 18.93 -2.90 -16.06
N ASN A 2 18.95 -2.24 -14.91
CA ASN A 2 17.82 -2.29 -13.97
C ASN A 2 16.73 -1.41 -14.56
N MET A 3 15.69 -2.02 -15.13
CA MET A 3 14.47 -1.28 -15.43
C MET A 3 13.92 -0.81 -14.08
N GLU A 4 13.92 0.49 -13.85
CA GLU A 4 13.19 1.07 -12.73
C GLU A 4 11.72 0.71 -12.92
N SER A 5 11.18 -0.13 -12.02
CA SER A 5 9.75 -0.42 -12.03
C SER A 5 8.99 0.91 -11.89
N PRO A 6 7.95 1.16 -12.71
CA PRO A 6 7.14 2.37 -12.60
C PRO A 6 6.53 2.49 -11.20
N SER A 7 6.35 3.73 -10.72
CA SER A 7 5.71 4.00 -9.42
C SER A 7 4.32 3.37 -9.34
N ALA A 8 4.01 2.78 -8.19
CA ALA A 8 2.72 2.18 -7.87
C ALA A 8 1.61 3.23 -7.60
N GLY A 9 1.97 4.51 -7.45
CA GLY A 9 1.02 5.60 -7.25
C GLY A 9 0.15 5.40 -6.01
N LEU A 10 0.79 5.14 -4.86
CA LEU A 10 0.09 4.80 -3.64
C LEU A 10 -0.68 6.02 -3.08
N ALA A 11 -1.99 5.87 -2.90
CA ALA A 11 -2.74 6.72 -1.99
C ALA A 11 -2.40 6.31 -0.56
N VAL A 12 -1.86 7.25 0.22
CA VAL A 12 -1.44 7.03 1.61
C VAL A 12 -2.42 7.71 2.55
N GLN A 13 -2.99 6.93 3.47
CA GLN A 13 -3.83 7.45 4.55
C GLN A 13 -3.26 7.01 5.90
N GLU A 14 -3.10 7.96 6.82
CA GLU A 14 -2.65 7.70 8.17
C GLU A 14 -3.79 7.85 9.18
N LEU A 15 -3.84 6.94 10.14
CA LEU A 15 -4.82 6.90 11.21
C LEU A 15 -4.08 6.76 12.55
N GLU A 16 -4.46 7.57 13.54
CA GLU A 16 -3.96 7.40 14.91
C GLU A 16 -4.47 6.07 15.50
N ALA A 17 -3.57 5.29 16.10
CA ALA A 17 -3.86 3.96 16.63
C ALA A 17 -3.57 3.83 18.14
N GLY A 18 -3.26 4.94 18.81
CA GLY A 18 -2.88 5.00 20.22
C GLY A 18 -1.67 5.91 20.44
N PRO A 19 -1.21 6.06 21.69
CA PRO A 19 0.02 6.78 21.97
C PRO A 19 1.18 6.18 21.18
N GLU A 20 1.87 7.02 20.42
CA GLU A 20 3.06 6.61 19.66
C GLU A 20 2.83 5.51 18.62
N GLN A 21 1.58 5.34 18.14
CA GLN A 21 1.19 4.31 17.19
C GLN A 21 0.31 4.85 16.07
N TRP A 22 0.59 4.40 14.85
CA TRP A 22 -0.09 4.83 13.64
C TRP A 22 -0.38 3.65 12.72
N ILE A 23 -1.59 3.61 12.16
CA ILE A 23 -1.96 2.71 11.06
C ILE A 23 -1.85 3.50 9.77
N VAL A 24 -1.01 3.03 8.85
CA VAL A 24 -0.82 3.63 7.52
C VAL A 24 -1.35 2.68 6.46
N LEU A 25 -2.31 3.15 5.69
CA LEU A 25 -2.93 2.45 4.58
C LEU A 25 -2.27 2.90 3.28
N TYR A 26 -1.63 1.97 2.58
CA TYR A 26 -1.07 2.17 1.25
C TYR A 26 -1.97 1.49 0.24
N VAL A 27 -2.70 2.29 -0.54
CA VAL A 27 -3.66 1.80 -1.53
C VAL A 27 -3.14 2.14 -2.93
N PRO A 28 -2.71 1.14 -3.72
CA PRO A 28 -2.31 1.36 -5.10
C PRO A 28 -3.43 1.95 -5.95
N ALA A 29 -3.04 2.78 -6.91
CA ALA A 29 -3.96 3.33 -7.90
C ALA A 29 -4.65 2.20 -8.66
N ASP A 30 -5.93 2.41 -8.96
CA ASP A 30 -6.67 1.50 -9.83
C ASP A 30 -6.31 1.80 -11.28
N THR A 31 -5.51 0.92 -11.88
CA THR A 31 -4.97 1.12 -13.23
C THR A 31 -5.50 0.08 -14.22
N GLY A 32 -6.36 -0.85 -13.77
CA GLY A 32 -6.86 -1.96 -14.59
C GLY A 32 -5.78 -2.92 -15.11
N VAL A 33 -4.57 -2.84 -14.55
CA VAL A 33 -3.41 -3.68 -14.87
C VAL A 33 -2.91 -4.43 -13.63
N GLU A 34 -2.11 -5.46 -13.86
CA GLU A 34 -1.49 -6.22 -12.77
C GLU A 34 -0.61 -5.30 -11.91
N LEU A 35 -0.77 -5.44 -10.58
CA LEU A 35 0.02 -4.69 -9.62
C LEU A 35 1.42 -5.30 -9.52
N ASP A 36 2.48 -4.49 -9.66
CA ASP A 36 3.86 -4.92 -9.34
C ASP A 36 4.08 -4.81 -7.83
N PRO A 37 4.19 -5.93 -7.09
CA PRO A 37 4.44 -5.89 -5.65
C PRO A 37 5.76 -5.20 -5.32
N SER A 38 6.77 -5.32 -6.20
CA SER A 38 8.10 -4.75 -5.96
C SER A 38 8.06 -3.22 -5.93
N SER A 39 7.26 -2.60 -6.80
CA SER A 39 7.03 -1.15 -6.77
C SER A 39 6.30 -0.72 -5.50
N ILE A 40 5.25 -1.44 -5.10
CA ILE A 40 4.47 -1.14 -3.89
C ILE A 40 5.37 -1.18 -2.65
N PHE A 41 6.10 -2.28 -2.46
CA PHE A 41 6.97 -2.45 -1.29
C PHE A 41 8.17 -1.49 -1.31
N ARG A 42 8.65 -1.08 -2.49
CA ARG A 42 9.70 -0.04 -2.60
C ARG A 42 9.21 1.30 -2.06
N GLU A 43 8.02 1.74 -2.46
CA GLU A 43 7.45 3.00 -1.97
C GLU A 43 7.17 2.96 -0.46
N ILE A 44 6.70 1.83 0.06
CA ILE A 44 6.54 1.62 1.51
C ILE A 44 7.89 1.69 2.22
N ALA A 45 8.93 1.06 1.69
CA ALA A 45 10.27 1.11 2.27
C ALA A 45 10.86 2.53 2.26
N GLU A 46 10.61 3.31 1.21
CA GLU A 46 11.01 4.71 1.13
C GLU A 46 10.28 5.57 2.17
N ASP A 47 8.98 5.34 2.37
CA ASP A 47 8.22 6.02 3.42
C ASP A 47 8.72 5.63 4.82
N ALA A 48 8.94 4.34 5.06
CA ALA A 48 9.52 3.83 6.31
C ALA A 48 10.90 4.44 6.60
N ALA A 49 11.74 4.62 5.57
CA ALA A 49 13.04 5.26 5.73
C ALA A 49 12.94 6.76 6.06
N LYS A 50 11.87 7.44 5.63
CA LYS A 50 11.59 8.82 6.04
C LYS A 50 11.18 8.85 7.52
N ARG A 51 10.22 8.01 7.90
CA ARG A 51 9.70 7.87 9.27
C ARG A 51 10.76 7.44 10.28
N ALA A 52 11.72 6.62 9.86
CA ALA A 52 12.83 6.21 10.70
C ALA A 52 13.70 7.39 11.17
N ARG A 53 13.76 8.49 10.40
CA ARG A 53 14.47 9.71 10.84
C ARG A 53 13.75 10.44 11.97
N ASP A 54 12.44 10.24 12.08
CA ASP A 54 11.60 10.77 13.15
C ASP A 54 11.45 9.77 14.32
N GLY A 55 12.24 8.68 14.31
CA GLY A 55 12.24 7.68 15.37
C GLY A 55 11.12 6.64 15.28
N GLN A 56 10.34 6.61 14.20
CA GLN A 56 9.31 5.59 14.01
C GLN A 56 9.89 4.31 13.38
N MET A 57 9.27 3.16 13.65
CA MET A 57 9.60 1.86 13.05
C MET A 57 8.34 1.08 12.71
N ILE A 58 8.42 0.20 11.69
CA ILE A 58 7.34 -0.74 11.39
C ILE A 58 7.24 -1.78 12.51
N ALA A 59 6.07 -1.86 13.14
CA ALA A 59 5.73 -2.88 14.12
C ALA A 59 5.08 -4.12 13.45
N SER A 60 4.17 -3.90 12.50
CA SER A 60 3.52 -4.98 11.75
C SER A 60 3.05 -4.53 10.36
N MET A 61 2.73 -5.48 9.50
CA MET A 61 2.23 -5.23 8.15
C MET A 61 1.27 -6.32 7.70
N HIS A 62 0.21 -5.94 7.01
CA HIS A 62 -0.88 -6.82 6.58
C HIS A 62 -1.37 -6.43 5.18
N SER A 63 -1.74 -7.40 4.34
CA SER A 63 -2.47 -7.14 3.11
C SER A 63 -3.97 -7.26 3.34
N MET A 64 -4.74 -6.26 2.93
CA MET A 64 -6.20 -6.25 2.99
C MET A 64 -6.76 -6.28 1.57
N PRO A 65 -7.45 -7.35 1.14
CA PRO A 65 -8.13 -7.35 -0.14
C PRO A 65 -9.27 -6.33 -0.11
N LEU A 66 -9.32 -5.48 -1.12
CA LEU A 66 -10.36 -4.50 -1.33
C LEU A 66 -11.26 -4.97 -2.47
N ARG A 67 -12.57 -4.95 -2.22
CA ARG A 67 -13.55 -5.25 -3.27
C ARG A 67 -13.84 -3.99 -4.08
N HIS A 68 -13.48 -3.98 -5.36
CA HIS A 68 -13.96 -2.96 -6.28
C HIS A 68 -15.16 -3.52 -7.06
N ALA A 69 -16.30 -2.82 -7.01
CA ALA A 69 -17.46 -3.11 -7.86
C ALA A 69 -17.37 -2.22 -9.10
N GLY A 70 -16.64 -2.67 -10.12
CA GLY A 70 -16.60 -2.01 -11.42
C GLY A 70 -17.70 -2.56 -12.32
N VAL A 71 -18.58 -1.69 -12.84
CA VAL A 71 -19.53 -2.07 -13.90
C VAL A 71 -18.72 -2.17 -15.20
N TYR A 72 -18.37 -3.38 -15.63
CA TYR A 72 -17.54 -3.59 -16.83
C TYR A 72 -18.28 -4.41 -17.91
N VAL A 73 -18.63 -3.76 -19.02
CA VAL A 73 -19.16 -4.38 -20.23
C VAL A 73 -18.00 -4.84 -21.11
N GLY A 74 -17.90 -6.13 -21.43
CA GLY A 74 -17.08 -6.62 -22.56
C GLY A 74 -15.86 -7.51 -22.26
N ARG A 75 -15.64 -7.98 -21.03
CA ARG A 75 -14.63 -9.03 -20.73
C ARG A 75 -15.30 -10.26 -20.10
N THR A 76 -14.95 -11.46 -20.58
CA THR A 76 -15.32 -12.74 -19.96
C THR A 76 -14.47 -12.97 -18.70
N GLY A 77 -15.03 -12.63 -17.54
CA GLY A 77 -14.44 -12.76 -16.20
C GLY A 77 -15.44 -12.33 -15.12
N SER A 78 -15.18 -12.57 -13.83
CA SER A 78 -16.16 -12.43 -12.73
C SER A 78 -16.62 -10.99 -12.42
N GLY A 79 -16.21 -9.98 -13.20
CA GLY A 79 -16.63 -8.58 -13.01
C GLY A 79 -16.07 -7.91 -11.76
N PHE A 80 -15.07 -8.50 -11.10
CA PHE A 80 -14.39 -7.92 -9.94
C PHE A 80 -12.90 -7.78 -10.23
N GLU A 81 -12.39 -6.55 -10.22
CA GLU A 81 -10.95 -6.31 -10.10
C GLU A 81 -10.60 -6.34 -8.61
N THR A 82 -9.79 -7.32 -8.21
CA THR A 82 -9.28 -7.40 -6.84
C THR A 82 -8.25 -6.30 -6.65
N ARG A 83 -8.59 -5.30 -5.84
CA ARG A 83 -7.62 -4.32 -5.33
C ARG A 83 -7.04 -4.83 -4.01
N VAL A 84 -5.89 -4.32 -3.62
CA VAL A 84 -5.25 -4.64 -2.35
C VAL A 84 -4.86 -3.34 -1.65
N ALA A 85 -4.98 -3.28 -0.34
CA ALA A 85 -4.29 -2.29 0.49
C ALA A 85 -3.18 -3.00 1.25
N ILE A 86 -2.03 -2.36 1.40
CA ILE A 86 -1.04 -2.76 2.39
C ILE A 86 -1.25 -1.87 3.61
N VAL A 87 -1.51 -2.49 4.75
CA VAL A 87 -1.72 -1.84 6.04
C VAL A 87 -0.45 -2.03 6.85
N VAL A 88 0.17 -0.94 7.28
CA VAL A 88 1.40 -0.96 8.08
C VAL A 88 1.12 -0.29 9.41
N VAL A 89 1.52 -0.93 10.50
CA VAL A 89 1.49 -0.31 11.83
C VAL A 89 2.89 0.22 12.12
N TYR A 90 2.99 1.52 12.37
CA TYR A 90 4.20 2.17 12.87
C TYR A 90 4.08 2.40 14.38
N THR A 91 5.22 2.33 15.05
CA THR A 91 5.39 2.68 16.47
C THR A 91 6.65 3.50 16.66
N MET A 92 6.77 4.26 17.75
CA MET A 92 8.06 4.83 18.13
C MET A 92 9.07 3.72 18.47
N LYS A 93 10.32 3.93 18.06
CA LYS A 93 11.46 3.07 18.40
C LYS A 93 11.79 3.29 19.87
N GLY A 94 11.57 2.25 20.68
CA GLY A 94 11.94 2.22 22.10
C GLY A 94 13.43 2.22 22.35
#